data_AF-I6CQ22-F1
#
_entry.id   AF-I6CQ22-F1
#
_cell.length_a   1.000
_cell.length_b   1.000
_cell.length_c   1.000
_cell.angle_alpha   90.00
_cell.angle_beta   90.00
_cell.angle_gamma   90.00
#
_symmetry.space_group_name_H-M   'P 1'
#
loop_
_entity.id
_entity.type
_entity.pdbx_description
1 polymer ?
#
loop_
_entity_poly.entity_id
_entity_poly.type
_entity_poly.pdbx_seq_one_letter_code
_entity_poly.pdbx_strand_id
1 'polypeptide(L)' 'MTAASLMALSEATEQAMFAKGVEINTRQLQMKAEVEALTDLKAIRSYVVGWPAG' A
#
# COMPACT_ATOMS: atom_id res chain seq x y z
N MET A 1 23.62 -1.39 23.21
CA MET A 1 23.22 -2.23 22.06
C MET A 1 23.99 -3.54 22.10
N THR A 2 23.31 -4.68 21.92
CA THR A 2 23.93 -6.00 21.78
C THR A 2 23.73 -6.54 20.36
N ALA A 3 24.57 -7.48 19.93
CA ALA A 3 24.41 -8.12 18.62
C ALA A 3 23.02 -8.77 18.45
N ALA A 4 22.52 -9.45 19.49
CA ALA A 4 21.18 -10.04 19.49
C ALA A 4 20.07 -8.99 19.31
N SER A 5 20.17 -7.83 19.98
CA SER A 5 19.19 -6.75 19.81
C SER A 5 19.19 -6.13 18.42
N LEU A 6 20.35 -6.10 17.75
CA LEU A 6 20.47 -5.58 16.38
C LEU A 6 19.88 -6.56 15.36
N MET A 7 20.09 -7.87 15.55
CA MET A 7 19.51 -8.91 14.70
C MET A 7 17.97 -8.91 14.79
N ALA A 8 17.43 -8.85 16.01
CA ALA A 8 15.98 -8.79 16.23
C ALA A 8 15.34 -7.53 15.59
N LEU A 9 16.03 -6.39 15.66
CA LEU A 9 15.57 -5.17 14.99
C LEU A 9 15.59 -5.32 13.46
N SER A 10 16.61 -5.95 12.91
CA SER A 10 16.71 -6.18 11.46
C SER A 10 15.56 -7.05 10.95
N GLU A 11 15.26 -8.15 11.64
CA GLU A 11 14.16 -9.05 11.30
C GLU A 11 12.80 -8.35 11.37
N ALA A 12 12.55 -7.59 12.46
CA ALA A 12 11.33 -6.80 12.59
C ALA A 12 11.19 -5.74 11.48
N THR A 13 12.31 -5.14 11.06
CA THR A 13 12.32 -4.15 9.97
C THR A 13 12.01 -4.82 8.63
N GLU A 14 12.59 -5.99 8.35
CA GLU A 14 12.30 -6.77 7.14
C GLU A 14 10.83 -7.18 7.06
N GLN A 15 10.28 -7.69 8.17
CA GLN A 15 8.87 -8.04 8.24
C GLN A 15 7.96 -6.83 8.04
N ALA A 16 8.29 -5.68 8.63
CA ALA A 16 7.53 -4.44 8.46
C ALA A 16 7.57 -3.94 7.01
N MET A 17 8.74 -3.99 6.36
CA MET A 17 8.88 -3.64 4.95
C MET A 17 8.07 -4.57 4.05
N PHE A 18 8.12 -5.89 4.31
CA PHE A 18 7.31 -6.86 3.57
C PHE A 18 5.81 -6.57 3.71
N ALA A 19 5.32 -6.40 4.94
CA ALA A 19 3.93 -6.10 5.21
C ALA A 19 3.48 -4.81 4.49
N LYS A 20 4.29 -3.74 4.54
CA LYS A 20 4.00 -2.49 3.80
C LYS A 20 4.07 -2.67 2.30
N GLY A 21 4.98 -3.49 1.79
CA GLY A 21 5.02 -3.85 0.37
C GLY A 21 3.74 -4.51 -0.10
N VAL A 22 3.20 -5.45 0.69
CA VAL A 22 1.92 -6.11 0.40
C VAL A 22 0.77 -5.11 0.41
N GLU A 23 0.66 -4.27 1.44
CA GLU A 23 -0.39 -3.23 1.51
C GLU A 23 -0.37 -2.33 0.27
N ILE A 24 0.82 -1.83 -0.12
CA ILE A 24 0.99 -0.97 -1.30
C ILE A 24 0.57 -1.71 -2.57
N ASN A 25 1.00 -2.95 -2.75
CA ASN A 25 0.64 -3.74 -3.93
C ASN A 25 -0.88 -3.96 -4.02
N THR A 26 -1.52 -4.32 -2.91
CA THR A 26 -2.98 -4.48 -2.85
C THR A 26 -3.68 -3.18 -3.23
N ARG A 27 -3.25 -2.03 -2.71
CA ARG A 27 -3.84 -0.74 -3.07
C ARG A 27 -3.65 -0.42 -4.55
N GLN A 28 -2.48 -0.70 -5.12
CA GLN A 28 -2.23 -0.49 -6.55
C GLN A 28 -3.16 -1.35 -7.42
N LEU A 29 -3.39 -2.62 -7.05
CA LEU A 29 -4.34 -3.49 -7.76
C LEU A 29 -5.76 -2.96 -7.67
N GLN A 30 -6.19 -2.51 -6.48
CA GLN A 30 -7.50 -1.89 -6.30
C GLN A 30 -7.63 -0.62 -7.15
N MET A 31 -6.63 0.27 -7.12
CA MET A 31 -6.58 1.48 -7.94
C MET A 31 -6.72 1.18 -9.43
N LYS A 32 -6.03 0.14 -9.90
CA LYS A 32 -6.10 -0.30 -11.29
C LYS A 32 -7.52 -0.70 -11.66
N ALA A 33 -8.16 -1.54 -10.84
CA ALA A 33 -9.54 -1.98 -11.06
C ALA A 33 -10.54 -0.80 -11.00
N GLU A 34 -10.37 0.11 -10.04
CA GLU A 34 -11.20 1.32 -9.90
C GLU A 34 -11.12 2.18 -11.16
N VAL A 35 -9.90 2.46 -11.65
CA VAL A 35 -9.67 3.26 -12.86
C VAL A 35 -10.22 2.56 -14.11
N GLU A 36 -10.04 1.25 -14.25
CA GLU A 36 -10.59 0.47 -15.36
C GLU A 36 -12.13 0.51 -15.42
N ALA A 37 -12.80 0.70 -14.28
CA ALA A 37 -14.26 0.81 -14.20
C ALA A 37 -14.81 2.21 -14.51
N LEU A 38 -13.96 3.25 -14.62
CA LEU A 38 -14.40 4.61 -14.89
C LEU A 38 -14.77 4.79 -16.37
N THR A 39 -16.06 4.90 -16.66
CA THR A 39 -16.59 4.96 -18.03
C THR A 39 -17.27 6.29 -18.38
N ASP A 40 -17.53 7.16 -17.40
CA ASP A 40 -18.16 8.46 -17.62
C ASP A 40 -17.33 9.63 -17.06
N LEU A 41 -17.48 10.81 -17.67
CA LEU A 41 -16.70 12.00 -17.36
C LEU A 41 -16.90 12.48 -15.90
N LYS A 42 -18.09 12.28 -15.33
CA LYS A 42 -18.38 12.71 -13.96
C LYS A 42 -17.66 11.80 -12.96
N ALA A 43 -17.69 10.49 -13.16
CA ALA A 43 -16.96 9.51 -12.35
C ALA A 43 -15.45 9.75 -12.42
N ILE A 44 -14.89 9.96 -13.62
CA ILE A 44 -13.47 10.29 -13.80
C ILE A 44 -13.08 11.54 -12.99
N ARG A 45 -13.87 12.62 -13.08
CA ARG A 45 -13.60 13.86 -12.34
C ARG A 45 -13.76 13.74 -10.82
N SER A 46 -14.52 12.74 -10.36
CA SER A 46 -14.81 12.54 -8.93
C SER A 46 -13.86 11.53 -8.28
N TYR A 47 -13.01 10.86 -9.05
CA TYR A 47 -12.09 9.84 -8.53
C TYR A 47 -10.97 10.46 -7.70
N VAL A 48 -10.75 9.94 -6.48
CA VAL A 48 -9.72 10.42 -5.56
C VAL A 48 -8.56 9.43 -5.54
N VAL A 49 -7.38 9.92 -5.92
CA VAL A 49 -6.12 9.16 -5.89
C VAL A 49 -5.60 9.10 -4.47
N GLY A 50 -5.05 7.95 -4.08
CA GLY A 50 -4.44 7.74 -2.76
C GLY A 50 -5.20 6.70 -1.94
N TRP A 51 -5.02 6.73 -0.62
CA TRP A 51 -5.69 5.79 0.29
C TRP A 51 -7.07 6.33 0.66
N PRO A 52 -8.13 5.50 0.65
CA PRO A 52 -9.40 5.90 1.25
C PRO A 52 -9.15 6.27 2.71
N ALA A 53 -9.87 7.28 3.21
CA ALA A 53 -9.87 7.57 4.63
C ALA A 53 -10.31 6.29 5.38
N GLY A 54 -9.48 5.84 6.32
CA GLY A 54 -9.76 4.66 7.15
C GLY A 54 -10.99 4.85 8.03
#